data_AF-A0A351ZZ81-F1
#
_entry.id   AF-A0A351ZZ81-F1
#
_cell.length_a   1.000
_cell.length_b   1.000
_cell.length_c   1.000
_cell.angle_alpha   90.00
_cell.angle_beta   90.00
_cell.angle_gamma   90.00
#
_symmetry.space_group_name_H-M   'P 1'
#
loop_
_entity.id
_entity.type
_entity.pdbx_description
1 polymer ?
#
loop_
_entity_poly.entity_id
_entity_poly.type
_entity_poly.pdbx_seq_one_letter_code
_entity_poly.pdbx_strand_id
1 'polypeptide(L)'
;LMIHDIDLLLWLTGSTVTDIQATGVKVLTDTIDICNARLTFASGCVANVTASRITASPMRKLRVFQPDHYVSLDLAAGTAELYRLVDASAVEPSHQTPLGVVTTQFGDRVIVHDTPAITPANAILQEQRAFFESITSRQPVAVSLAEGAEAIRIAEWVSDLVSR
;
A
#
# COMPACT_ATOMS: atom_id res chain seq x y z
N LEU A 1 13.55 -6.33 -1.98
CA LEU A 1 12.15 -6.77 -1.84
C LEU A 1 11.25 -5.64 -1.34
N MET A 2 11.58 -4.98 -0.23
CA MET A 2 10.70 -3.97 0.41
C MET A 2 10.62 -2.59 -0.29
N ILE A 3 11.58 -2.24 -1.15
CA ILE A 3 11.67 -0.88 -1.73
C ILE A 3 10.43 -0.44 -2.50
N HIS A 4 9.77 -1.36 -3.22
CA HIS A 4 8.54 -1.04 -3.94
C HIS A 4 7.37 -0.70 -3.01
N ASP A 5 7.32 -1.33 -1.83
CA ASP A 5 6.28 -1.08 -0.85
C ASP A 5 6.52 0.28 -0.16
N ILE A 6 7.79 0.62 0.10
CA ILE A 6 8.21 1.92 0.64
C ILE A 6 7.86 3.05 -0.34
N ASP A 7 8.20 2.89 -1.62
CA ASP A 7 7.87 3.84 -2.68
C ASP A 7 6.35 4.08 -2.77
N LEU A 8 5.56 3.00 -2.78
CA LEU A 8 4.10 3.08 -2.78
C LEU A 8 3.56 3.81 -1.54
N LEU A 9 4.14 3.58 -0.36
CA LEU A 9 3.72 4.25 0.88
C LEU A 9 4.07 5.74 0.88
N LEU A 10 5.25 6.12 0.38
CA LEU A 10 5.63 7.53 0.22
C LEU A 10 4.64 8.24 -0.72
N TRP A 11 4.30 7.61 -1.85
CA TRP A 11 3.31 8.14 -2.79
C TRP A 11 1.90 8.24 -2.18
N LEU A 12 1.42 7.17 -1.52
CA LEU A 12 0.08 7.13 -0.91
C LEU A 12 -0.10 8.14 0.22
N THR A 13 0.94 8.33 1.05
CA THR A 13 0.85 9.20 2.22
C THR A 13 1.21 10.65 1.92
N GLY A 14 1.99 10.90 0.87
CA GLY A 14 2.54 12.22 0.55
C GLY A 14 3.31 12.85 1.72
N SER A 15 3.83 12.02 2.63
CA SER A 15 4.41 12.45 3.91
C SER A 15 5.81 11.90 4.09
N THR A 16 6.63 12.62 4.84
CA THR A 16 7.97 12.17 5.22
C THR A 16 7.90 11.13 6.34
N VAL A 17 8.83 10.17 6.32
CA VAL A 17 9.03 9.20 7.39
C VAL A 17 9.86 9.85 8.51
N THR A 18 9.36 9.79 9.75
CA THR A 18 9.98 10.39 10.93
C THR A 18 10.64 9.37 11.85
N ASP A 19 10.17 8.12 11.83
CA ASP A 19 10.70 7.04 12.67
C ASP A 19 10.54 5.67 12.00
N ILE A 20 11.49 4.78 12.25
CA ILE A 20 11.48 3.40 11.75
C ILE A 20 11.88 2.45 12.88
N GLN A 21 11.05 1.44 13.10
CA GLN A 21 11.39 0.26 13.89
C GLN A 21 11.44 -0.94 12.95
N ALA A 22 12.51 -1.71 12.96
CA ALA A 22 12.66 -2.85 12.06
C ALA A 22 13.26 -4.06 12.78
N THR A 23 12.81 -5.25 12.37
CA THR A 23 13.38 -6.53 12.80
C THR A 23 13.60 -7.41 11.58
N GLY A 24 14.75 -8.08 11.55
CA GLY A 24 15.13 -8.99 10.47
C GLY A 24 15.54 -10.34 11.02
N VAL A 25 15.25 -11.41 10.29
CA VAL A 25 15.61 -12.78 10.66
C VAL A 25 16.35 -13.44 9.50
N LYS A 26 17.48 -14.07 9.84
CA LYS A 26 18.28 -14.93 8.96
C LYS A 26 17.88 -16.38 9.22
N VAL A 27 17.44 -17.10 8.21
CA VAL A 27 16.92 -18.48 8.36
C VAL A 27 17.70 -19.46 7.50
N LEU A 28 17.90 -19.12 6.22
CA LEU A 28 18.53 -20.00 5.23
C LEU A 28 19.98 -19.60 4.92
N THR A 29 20.30 -18.31 5.07
CA THR A 29 21.61 -17.76 4.69
C THR A 29 22.09 -16.71 5.68
N ASP A 30 23.31 -16.19 5.50
CA ASP A 30 23.86 -15.09 6.29
C ASP A 30 23.21 -13.72 5.99
N THR A 31 22.28 -13.67 5.04
CA THR A 31 21.49 -12.49 4.68
C THR A 31 20.08 -12.57 5.26
N ILE A 32 19.44 -11.40 5.49
CA ILE A 32 18.08 -11.33 6.01
C ILE A 32 17.10 -11.99 5.04
N ASP A 33 16.37 -13.00 5.51
CA ASP A 33 15.37 -13.75 4.73
C ASP A 33 13.96 -13.17 4.92
N ILE A 34 13.67 -12.67 6.12
CA ILE A 34 12.40 -12.03 6.50
C ILE A 34 12.71 -10.71 7.22
N CYS A 35 12.06 -9.63 6.81
CA CYS A 35 12.14 -8.32 7.44
C CYS A 35 10.73 -7.79 7.73
N ASN A 36 10.50 -7.31 8.95
CA ASN A 36 9.33 -6.53 9.33
C ASN A 36 9.77 -5.13 9.73
N ALA A 37 9.10 -4.11 9.19
CA ALA A 37 9.38 -2.71 9.49
C ALA A 37 8.08 -1.96 9.80
N ARG A 38 8.11 -1.12 10.83
CA ARG A 38 7.06 -0.17 11.19
C ARG A 38 7.58 1.23 10.92
N LEU A 39 6.98 1.90 9.94
CA LEU A 39 7.31 3.26 9.54
C LEU A 39 6.27 4.21 10.14
N THR A 40 6.74 5.26 10.82
CA THR A 40 5.89 6.36 11.30
C THR A 40 6.12 7.57 10.42
N PHE A 41 5.04 8.17 9.92
CA PHE A 41 5.07 9.34 9.06
C PHE A 41 4.74 10.62 9.85
N ALA A 42 5.23 11.76 9.38
CA ALA A 42 4.94 13.07 9.96
C ALA A 42 3.43 13.40 9.99
N SER A 43 2.65 12.85 9.05
CA SER A 43 1.19 12.93 9.02
C SER A 43 0.48 12.17 10.15
N GLY A 44 1.20 11.37 10.93
CA GLY A 44 0.65 10.43 11.90
C GLY A 44 0.24 9.08 11.30
N CYS A 45 0.38 8.90 9.98
CA CYS A 45 0.20 7.59 9.34
C CYS A 45 1.25 6.61 9.88
N VAL A 46 0.85 5.35 10.06
CA VAL A 46 1.74 4.25 10.46
C VAL A 46 1.59 3.13 9.46
N ALA A 47 2.70 2.68 8.89
CA ALA A 47 2.73 1.57 7.95
C ALA A 47 3.54 0.41 8.51
N ASN A 48 2.95 -0.79 8.49
CA ASN A 48 3.65 -2.03 8.82
C ASN A 48 3.95 -2.77 7.52
N VAL A 49 5.21 -3.03 7.25
CA VAL A 49 5.69 -3.62 6.00
C VAL A 49 6.40 -4.93 6.32
N THR A 50 6.04 -5.99 5.61
CA THR A 50 6.70 -7.29 5.73
C THR A 50 7.21 -7.72 4.38
N ALA A 51 8.51 -7.99 4.28
CA ALA A 51 9.13 -8.57 3.11
C ALA A 51 9.78 -9.90 3.49
N SER A 52 9.40 -10.98 2.80
CA SER A 52 9.91 -12.32 3.05
C SER A 52 10.19 -13.00 1.72
N ARG A 53 11.37 -13.61 1.59
CA ARG A 53 11.73 -14.43 0.42
C ARG A 53 11.50 -15.92 0.63
N ILE A 54 11.10 -16.33 1.83
CA ILE A 54 10.94 -17.73 2.23
C ILE A 54 9.46 -18.11 2.46
N THR A 55 8.53 -17.30 1.96
CA THR A 55 7.09 -17.58 2.03
C THR A 55 6.70 -18.71 1.08
N ALA A 56 5.86 -19.64 1.56
CA ALA A 56 5.43 -20.81 0.78
C ALA A 56 4.62 -20.46 -0.48
N SER A 57 3.81 -19.41 -0.42
CA SER A 57 3.04 -18.89 -1.56
C SER A 57 3.34 -17.40 -1.79
N PRO A 58 3.53 -16.97 -3.05
CA PRO A 58 3.66 -15.55 -3.36
C PRO A 58 2.43 -14.77 -2.89
N MET A 59 2.66 -13.68 -2.16
CA MET A 59 1.60 -12.80 -1.67
C MET A 59 2.05 -11.35 -1.77
N ARG A 60 1.22 -10.51 -2.39
CA ARG A 60 1.45 -9.07 -2.47
C ARG A 60 0.14 -8.35 -2.11
N LYS A 61 -0.09 -8.16 -0.82
CA LYS A 61 -1.32 -7.55 -0.30
C LYS A 61 -1.04 -6.19 0.33
N LEU A 62 -1.87 -5.20 0.02
CA LEU A 62 -1.92 -3.91 0.69
C LEU A 62 -3.25 -3.78 1.42
N ARG A 63 -3.21 -3.34 2.68
CA ARG A 63 -4.40 -3.08 3.49
C ARG A 63 -4.33 -1.67 4.04
N VAL A 64 -5.38 -0.90 3.78
CA VAL A 64 -5.51 0.49 4.23
C VAL A 64 -6.69 0.59 5.18
N PHE A 65 -6.46 1.17 6.35
CA PHE A 65 -7.47 1.36 7.39
C PHE A 65 -7.70 2.85 7.61
N GLN A 66 -8.94 3.28 7.50
CA GLN A 66 -9.40 4.65 7.75
C GLN A 66 -10.60 4.59 8.73
N PRO A 67 -11.00 5.72 9.34
CA PRO A 67 -12.07 5.74 10.36
C PRO A 67 -13.39 5.08 9.94
N ASP A 68 -13.74 5.15 8.65
CA ASP A 68 -15.01 4.69 8.09
C ASP A 68 -14.85 3.78 6.86
N HIS A 69 -13.61 3.44 6.48
CA HIS A 69 -13.31 2.64 5.30
C HIS A 69 -12.14 1.68 5.54
N TYR A 70 -12.24 0.48 4.98
CA TYR A 70 -11.17 -0.51 4.90
C TYR A 70 -11.02 -0.98 3.45
N VAL A 71 -9.79 -0.93 2.94
CA VAL A 71 -9.46 -1.33 1.57
C VAL A 71 -8.44 -2.45 1.63
N SER A 72 -8.71 -3.55 0.94
CA SER A 72 -7.82 -4.70 0.79
C SER A 72 -7.53 -4.90 -0.68
N LEU A 73 -6.27 -4.77 -1.08
CA LEU A 73 -5.81 -4.98 -2.45
C LEU A 73 -4.94 -6.22 -2.51
N ASP A 74 -5.23 -7.12 -3.44
CA ASP A 74 -4.30 -8.17 -3.85
C ASP A 74 -3.62 -7.71 -5.15
N LEU A 75 -2.41 -7.19 -5.02
CA LEU A 75 -1.64 -6.63 -6.13
C LEU A 75 -1.08 -7.72 -7.06
N ALA A 76 -1.05 -8.97 -6.61
CA ALA A 76 -0.66 -10.10 -7.45
C ALA A 76 -1.84 -10.60 -8.29
N ALA A 77 -3.03 -10.68 -7.68
CA ALA A 77 -4.26 -11.08 -8.38
C ALA A 77 -4.95 -9.94 -9.14
N GLY A 78 -4.62 -8.68 -8.86
CA GLY A 78 -5.29 -7.52 -9.43
C GLY A 78 -6.74 -7.38 -8.95
N THR A 79 -6.99 -7.68 -7.67
CA THR A 79 -8.33 -7.58 -7.05
C THR A 79 -8.35 -6.56 -5.92
N ALA A 80 -9.54 -5.98 -5.67
CA ALA A 80 -9.79 -5.04 -4.59
C ALA A 80 -11.09 -5.40 -3.88
N GLU A 81 -11.07 -5.31 -2.55
CA GLU A 81 -12.23 -5.42 -1.68
C GLU A 81 -12.32 -4.14 -0.84
N LEU A 82 -13.45 -3.45 -0.95
CA LEU A 82 -13.72 -2.20 -0.24
C LEU A 82 -14.84 -2.44 0.76
N TYR A 83 -14.60 -2.05 1.99
CA TYR A 83 -15.58 -2.10 3.08
C TYR A 83 -15.78 -0.68 3.60
N ARG A 84 -17.03 -0.22 3.63
CA ARG A 84 -17.35 1.17 3.98
C ARG A 84 -18.49 1.23 4.97
N LEU A 85 -18.46 2.21 5.85
CA LEU A 85 -19.56 2.50 6.75
C LEU A 85 -20.38 3.67 6.18
N VAL A 86 -21.57 3.36 5.65
CA VAL A 86 -22.45 4.33 4.98
C VAL A 86 -23.79 4.47 5.71
N ASP A 87 -24.50 5.57 5.47
CA ASP A 87 -25.86 5.71 5.97
C ASP A 87 -26.80 4.77 5.18
N ALA A 88 -27.86 4.26 5.82
CA ALA A 88 -28.76 3.29 5.19
C ALA A 88 -29.41 3.80 3.89
N SER A 89 -29.65 5.11 3.78
CA SER A 89 -30.18 5.75 2.56
C SER A 89 -29.16 5.90 1.44
N ALA A 90 -27.87 5.72 1.73
CA ALA A 90 -26.76 5.90 0.79
C ALA A 90 -26.22 4.56 0.25
N VAL A 91 -26.83 3.43 0.63
CA VAL A 91 -26.48 2.12 0.09
C VAL A 91 -26.86 2.08 -1.39
N GLU A 92 -25.95 1.60 -2.23
CA GLU A 92 -26.15 1.42 -3.67
C GLU A 92 -26.21 -0.08 -4.01
N PRO A 93 -27.40 -0.71 -4.02
CA PRO A 93 -27.52 -2.17 -4.13
C PRO A 93 -27.06 -2.75 -5.47
N SER A 94 -26.80 -1.90 -6.47
CA SER A 94 -26.32 -2.31 -7.79
C SER A 94 -24.90 -2.89 -7.77
N HIS A 95 -24.07 -2.46 -6.82
CA HIS A 95 -22.68 -2.90 -6.70
C HIS A 95 -22.23 -3.14 -5.25
N GLN A 96 -23.02 -2.68 -4.27
CA GLN A 96 -22.73 -2.88 -2.86
C GLN A 96 -23.54 -4.04 -2.27
N THR A 97 -22.87 -4.85 -1.45
CA THR A 97 -23.50 -5.87 -0.61
C THR A 97 -23.52 -5.41 0.85
N PRO A 98 -24.69 -5.17 1.45
CA PRO A 98 -24.80 -4.89 2.88
C PRO A 98 -24.35 -6.10 3.72
N LEU A 99 -23.47 -5.89 4.70
CA LEU A 99 -22.96 -6.94 5.59
C LEU A 99 -23.56 -6.88 7.00
N GLY A 100 -24.11 -5.74 7.39
CA GLY A 100 -24.72 -5.56 8.70
C GLY A 100 -24.95 -4.09 9.06
N VAL A 101 -25.72 -3.88 10.12
CA VAL A 101 -25.98 -2.56 10.70
C VAL A 101 -25.16 -2.40 11.98
N VAL A 102 -24.56 -1.23 12.16
CA VAL A 102 -23.82 -0.83 13.36
C VAL A 102 -24.48 0.42 13.92
N THR A 103 -24.92 0.34 15.17
CA THR A 103 -25.41 1.52 15.91
C THR A 103 -24.22 2.33 16.39
N THR A 104 -24.10 3.56 15.90
CA THR A 104 -23.04 4.49 16.29
C THR A 104 -23.65 5.68 17.05
N GLN A 105 -22.79 6.50 17.69
CA GLN A 105 -23.24 7.75 18.32
C GLN A 105 -23.85 8.76 17.33
N PHE A 106 -23.64 8.57 16.02
CA PHE A 106 -24.17 9.39 14.94
C PHE A 106 -25.39 8.75 14.25
N GLY A 107 -25.94 7.67 14.82
CA GLY A 107 -27.06 6.92 14.26
C GLY A 107 -26.65 5.54 13.73
N ASP A 108 -27.64 4.83 13.21
CA ASP A 108 -27.45 3.51 12.59
C ASP A 108 -26.79 3.65 11.22
N ARG A 109 -25.69 2.92 11.04
CA ARG A 109 -24.93 2.88 9.79
C ARG A 109 -24.83 1.46 9.27
N VAL A 110 -24.65 1.31 7.96
CA VAL A 110 -24.57 0.02 7.28
C VAL A 110 -23.14 -0.21 6.83
N ILE A 111 -22.59 -1.37 7.15
CA ILE A 111 -21.34 -1.83 6.54
C ILE A 111 -21.67 -2.36 5.16
N VAL A 112 -21.07 -1.77 4.13
CA VAL A 112 -21.22 -2.22 2.75
C VAL A 112 -19.89 -2.77 2.23
N HIS A 113 -19.97 -3.85 1.46
CA HIS A 113 -18.86 -4.45 0.75
C HIS A 113 -19.00 -4.23 -0.76
N ASP A 114 -17.90 -3.88 -1.42
CA ASP A 114 -17.83 -3.55 -2.83
C ASP A 114 -16.55 -4.14 -3.43
N THR A 115 -16.65 -4.69 -4.63
CA THR A 115 -15.54 -5.26 -5.39
C THR A 115 -15.46 -4.58 -6.76
N PRO A 116 -14.80 -3.42 -6.85
CA PRO A 116 -14.76 -2.65 -8.08
C PRO A 116 -14.04 -3.44 -9.18
N ALA A 117 -14.56 -3.31 -10.41
CA ALA A 117 -13.92 -3.92 -11.56
C ALA A 117 -12.55 -3.26 -11.83
N ILE A 118 -11.49 -4.07 -11.85
CA ILE A 118 -10.15 -3.62 -12.19
C ILE A 118 -9.88 -3.93 -13.65
N THR A 119 -9.50 -2.90 -14.41
CA THR A 119 -9.09 -3.06 -15.81
C THR A 119 -7.65 -3.59 -15.85
N PRO A 120 -7.39 -4.78 -16.41
CA PRO A 120 -6.02 -5.28 -16.54
C PRO A 120 -5.19 -4.32 -17.39
N ALA A 121 -3.99 -4.01 -16.92
CA ALA A 121 -3.04 -3.17 -17.62
C ALA A 121 -1.64 -3.78 -17.56
N ASN A 122 -0.88 -3.61 -18.65
CA ASN A 122 0.54 -3.96 -18.65
C ASN A 122 1.31 -2.80 -18.01
N ALA A 123 1.67 -2.95 -16.73
CA ALA A 123 2.37 -1.91 -15.96
C ALA A 123 3.69 -1.46 -16.62
N ILE A 124 4.47 -2.39 -17.17
CA ILE A 124 5.74 -2.07 -17.85
C ILE A 124 5.49 -1.24 -19.10
N LEU A 125 4.48 -1.59 -19.89
CA LEU A 125 4.11 -0.82 -21.08
C LEU A 125 3.65 0.60 -20.68
N GLN A 126 2.89 0.74 -19.59
CA GLN A 126 2.44 2.04 -19.10
C GLN A 126 3.62 2.89 -18.59
N GLU A 127 4.56 2.28 -17.87
CA GLU A 127 5.80 2.94 -17.43
C GLU A 127 6.62 3.46 -18.61
N GLN A 128 6.86 2.61 -19.63
CA GLN A 128 7.60 3.00 -20.83
C GLN A 128 6.90 4.10 -21.63
N ARG A 129 5.56 4.05 -21.70
CA ARG A 129 4.75 5.11 -22.33
C ARG A 129 4.87 6.42 -21.57
N ALA A 130 4.71 6.40 -20.25
CA ALA A 130 4.85 7.59 -19.41
C ALA A 130 6.24 8.21 -19.56
N PHE A 131 7.29 7.39 -19.63
CA PHE A 131 8.64 7.86 -19.90
C PHE A 131 8.76 8.51 -21.29
N PHE A 132 8.28 7.85 -22.35
CA PHE A 132 8.30 8.41 -23.71
C PHE A 132 7.52 9.73 -23.83
N GLU A 133 6.35 9.81 -23.20
CA GLU A 133 5.50 11.00 -23.18
C GLU A 133 6.17 12.15 -22.44
N SER A 134 6.85 11.88 -21.32
CA SER A 134 7.60 12.92 -20.58
C SER A 134 8.67 13.58 -21.44
N ILE A 135 9.37 12.79 -22.28
CA ILE A 135 10.41 13.29 -23.18
C ILE A 135 9.79 14.13 -24.30
N THR A 136 8.80 13.56 -24.99
CA THR A 136 8.22 14.16 -26.21
C THR A 136 7.37 15.39 -25.90
N SER A 137 6.65 15.39 -24.77
CA SER A 137 5.75 16.46 -24.37
C SER A 137 6.34 17.42 -23.33
N ARG A 138 7.59 17.18 -22.88
CA ARG A 138 8.28 17.94 -21.82
C ARG A 138 7.45 18.07 -20.54
N GLN A 139 6.75 16.99 -20.19
CA GLN A 139 5.97 16.91 -18.95
C GLN A 139 6.82 16.31 -17.83
N PRO A 140 6.46 16.55 -16.55
CA PRO A 140 7.09 15.86 -15.44
C PRO A 140 7.04 14.34 -15.60
N VAL A 141 8.09 13.65 -15.17
CA VAL A 141 8.13 12.19 -15.10
C VAL A 141 7.18 11.69 -14.01
N ALA A 142 6.64 10.47 -14.18
CA ALA A 142 5.72 9.88 -13.21
C ALA A 142 6.38 9.60 -11.85
N VAL A 143 7.68 9.26 -11.85
CA VAL A 143 8.50 9.11 -10.64
C VAL A 143 9.76 9.93 -10.85
N SER A 144 9.94 10.95 -10.03
CA SER A 144 11.11 11.83 -10.06
C SER A 144 12.34 11.19 -9.40
N LEU A 145 13.52 11.74 -9.71
CA LEU A 145 14.76 11.33 -9.04
C LEU A 145 14.68 11.51 -7.52
N ALA A 146 14.02 12.56 -7.05
CA ALA A 146 13.88 12.85 -5.63
C ALA A 146 13.01 11.79 -4.93
N GLU A 147 11.91 11.37 -5.53
CA GLU A 147 11.05 10.31 -5.00
C GLU A 147 11.79 8.98 -4.96
N GLY A 148 12.47 8.61 -6.05
CA GLY A 148 13.28 7.38 -6.08
C GLY A 148 14.43 7.38 -5.07
N ALA A 149 15.12 8.51 -4.91
CA ALA A 149 16.20 8.66 -3.93
C ALA A 149 15.68 8.56 -2.49
N GLU A 150 14.50 9.12 -2.20
CA GLU A 150 13.88 9.03 -0.88
C GLU A 150 13.49 7.58 -0.55
N ALA A 151 12.90 6.84 -1.50
CA ALA A 151 12.58 5.43 -1.31
C ALA A 151 13.84 4.58 -1.02
N ILE A 152 14.96 4.86 -1.72
CA ILE A 152 16.26 4.21 -1.45
C ILE A 152 16.75 4.58 -0.04
N ARG A 153 16.75 5.87 0.32
CA ARG A 153 17.21 6.34 1.64
C ARG A 153 16.46 5.66 2.78
N ILE A 154 15.14 5.50 2.66
CA ILE A 154 14.32 4.79 3.65
C ILE A 154 14.64 3.29 3.68
N ALA A 155 14.83 2.66 2.52
CA ALA A 155 15.21 1.26 2.44
C ALA A 155 16.60 0.98 3.06
N GLU A 156 17.56 1.87 2.85
CA GLU A 156 18.88 1.82 3.50
C GLU A 156 18.76 1.98 5.02
N TRP A 157 17.93 2.93 5.50
CA TRP A 157 17.67 3.09 6.93
C TRP A 157 17.09 1.81 7.56
N VAL A 158 16.14 1.15 6.90
CA VAL A 158 15.63 -0.16 7.34
C VAL A 158 16.75 -1.20 7.37
N SER A 159 17.57 -1.28 6.31
CA SER A 159 18.69 -2.22 6.21
C SER A 159 19.70 -2.05 7.35
N ASP A 160 20.04 -0.81 7.70
CA ASP A 160 20.96 -0.50 8.79
C ASP A 160 20.39 -0.90 10.15
N LEU A 161 19.07 -0.77 10.35
CA LEU A 161 18.42 -1.15 11.61
C LEU A 161 18.40 -2.66 11.80
N VAL A 162 18.21 -3.45 10.75
CA VAL A 162 18.16 -4.92 10.84
C VAL A 162 19.53 -5.59 10.79
N SER A 163 20.58 -4.84 10.45
CA SER A 163 21.97 -5.34 10.40
C SER A 163 22.74 -5.13 11.70
N ARG A 164 22.17 -4.38 12.65
CA ARG A 164 22.71 -4.19 14.02
C ARG A 164 22.35 -5.36 14.91
#